data_AF-A0A9W8MRI4-F1
#
_entry.id   AF-A0A9W8MRI4-F1
#
_cell.length_a   1.000
_cell.length_b   1.000
_cell.length_c   1.000
_cell.angle_alpha   90.00
_cell.angle_beta   90.00
_cell.angle_gamma   90.00
#
_symmetry.space_group_name_H-M   'P 1'
#
loop_
_entity.id
_entity.type
_entity.pdbx_description
1 polymer ?
#
loop_
_entity_poly.entity_id
_entity_poly.type
_entity_poly.pdbx_seq_one_letter_code
_entity_poly.pdbx_strand_id
1 'polypeptide(L)'
;MVQLLHKLSIRGVNGPEKLLKVIKNPIIDHLPPNTIKLTLSGDAPTQRLSRYLPTLPSTHNIAVFVGAMARGKDDFADAYVDEKISISDYPLSASVACGKFCCALEELWDVV
;
A
#
# COMPACT_ATOMS: atom_id res chain seq x y z
N MET A 1 -19.53 3.18 2.86
CA MET A 1 -19.29 1.99 2.02
C MET A 1 -20.48 1.55 1.17
N VAL A 2 -21.69 1.39 1.72
CA VAL A 2 -22.88 0.88 0.99
C VAL A 2 -23.14 1.61 -0.33
N GLN A 3 -23.13 2.95 -0.31
CA GLN A 3 -23.35 3.75 -1.51
C GLN A 3 -22.33 3.47 -2.63
N LEU A 4 -21.05 3.26 -2.28
CA LEU A 4 -20.00 2.96 -3.25
C LEU A 4 -20.25 1.62 -3.94
N LEU A 5 -20.67 0.60 -3.18
CA LEU A 5 -20.93 -0.73 -3.72
C LEU A 5 -22.18 -0.77 -4.60
N HIS A 6 -23.23 -0.02 -4.25
CA HIS A 6 -24.47 0.02 -5.04
C HIS A 6 -24.35 0.88 -6.31
N LYS A 7 -23.70 2.04 -6.21
CA LYS A 7 -23.60 3.00 -7.33
C LYS A 7 -22.30 2.91 -8.11
N LEU A 8 -21.36 2.06 -7.67
CA LEU A 8 -20.00 1.89 -8.20
C LEU A 8 -19.14 3.17 -8.21
N SER A 9 -19.67 4.30 -7.72
CA SER A 9 -18.96 5.56 -7.62
C SER A 9 -19.63 6.52 -6.62
N ILE A 10 -18.83 7.43 -6.07
CA ILE A 10 -19.26 8.56 -5.23
C ILE A 10 -18.69 9.84 -5.84
N ARG A 11 -19.50 10.88 -5.95
CA ARG A 11 -19.13 12.18 -6.53
C ARG A 11 -19.09 13.27 -5.47
N GLY A 12 -18.28 14.30 -5.71
CA GLY A 12 -18.26 15.50 -4.88
C GLY A 12 -19.59 16.26 -4.94
N VAL A 13 -19.88 17.03 -3.89
CA VAL A 13 -21.12 17.82 -3.81
C VAL A 13 -21.14 18.92 -4.87
N ASN A 14 -19.98 19.53 -5.13
CA ASN A 14 -19.84 20.73 -5.94
C ASN A 14 -19.29 20.46 -7.35
N GLY A 15 -19.22 19.21 -7.82
CA GLY A 15 -18.62 18.91 -9.12
C GLY A 15 -18.90 17.52 -9.67
N PRO A 16 -18.68 17.31 -10.99
CA PRO A 16 -18.87 16.01 -11.62
C PRO A 16 -17.77 14.98 -11.28
N GLU A 17 -16.72 15.38 -10.56
CA GLU A 17 -15.61 14.51 -10.20
C GLU A 17 -16.04 13.33 -9.33
N LYS A 18 -15.46 12.16 -9.62
CA LYS A 18 -15.64 10.94 -8.85
C LYS A 18 -14.54 10.87 -7.80
N LEU A 19 -14.92 11.01 -6.52
CA LEU A 19 -14.00 10.91 -5.39
C LEU A 19 -13.63 9.45 -5.08
N LEU A 20 -14.57 8.53 -5.29
CA LEU A 20 -14.35 7.09 -5.17
C LEU A 20 -15.03 6.38 -6.34
N LYS A 21 -14.39 5.34 -6.87
CA LYS A 21 -14.87 4.57 -8.03
C LYS A 21 -14.43 3.11 -7.90
N VAL A 22 -15.35 2.18 -8.16
CA VAL A 22 -15.02 0.77 -8.36
C VAL A 22 -14.38 0.61 -9.73
N ILE A 23 -13.20 0.01 -9.78
CA ILE A 23 -12.42 -0.21 -11.01
C ILE A 23 -12.29 -1.70 -11.30
N LYS A 24 -11.96 -2.04 -12.55
CA LYS A 24 -11.81 -3.42 -13.00
C LYS A 24 -10.46 -3.98 -12.52
N ASN A 25 -10.45 -5.21 -12.05
CA ASN A 25 -9.21 -5.96 -11.78
C ASN A 25 -8.48 -6.34 -13.09
N PRO A 26 -7.15 -6.55 -13.05
CA PRO A 26 -6.25 -6.50 -11.89
C PRO A 26 -5.80 -5.07 -11.50
N ILE A 27 -5.27 -4.92 -10.27
CA ILE A 27 -4.79 -3.61 -9.78
C ILE A 27 -3.56 -3.10 -10.55
N ILE A 28 -2.73 -4.02 -11.08
CA ILE A 28 -1.51 -3.68 -11.82
C ILE A 28 -1.80 -2.77 -13.02
N ASP A 29 -2.94 -2.97 -13.70
CA ASP A 29 -3.34 -2.17 -14.86
C ASP A 29 -3.54 -0.68 -14.53
N HIS A 30 -3.65 -0.33 -13.24
CA HIS A 30 -3.87 1.03 -12.76
C HIS A 30 -2.66 1.61 -12.03
N LEU A 31 -1.61 0.82 -11.81
CA LEU A 31 -0.37 1.31 -11.21
C LEU A 31 0.50 1.98 -12.27
N PRO A 32 1.27 3.03 -11.93
CA PRO A 32 2.24 3.61 -12.85
C PRO A 32 3.27 2.59 -13.35
N PRO A 33 3.89 2.80 -14.52
CA PRO A 33 5.04 2.01 -14.92
C PRO A 33 6.17 2.14 -13.89
N ASN A 34 7.04 1.12 -13.83
CA ASN A 34 8.17 1.05 -12.89
C ASN A 34 7.74 1.16 -11.41
N THR A 35 6.64 0.52 -11.04
CA THR A 35 6.19 0.44 -9.64
C THR A 35 6.75 -0.81 -8.96
N ILE A 36 7.47 -0.59 -7.87
CA ILE A 36 7.96 -1.61 -6.94
C ILE A 36 6.79 -1.98 -6.02
N LYS A 37 6.46 -3.27 -5.98
CA LYS A 37 5.27 -3.80 -5.32
C LYS A 37 5.71 -4.58 -4.09
N LEU A 38 5.42 -4.03 -2.92
CA LEU A 38 5.85 -4.56 -1.61
C LEU A 38 4.66 -5.06 -0.82
N THR A 39 4.77 -6.24 -0.20
CA THR A 39 3.80 -6.68 0.80
C THR A 39 4.41 -6.56 2.20
N LEU A 40 3.64 -5.98 3.12
CA LEU A 40 4.00 -6.02 4.53
C LEU A 40 3.51 -7.33 5.15
N SER A 41 4.44 -8.13 5.65
CA SER A 41 4.12 -9.40 6.32
C SER A 41 4.98 -9.59 7.55
N GLY A 42 4.38 -10.08 8.64
CA GLY A 42 5.10 -10.40 9.88
C GLY A 42 6.01 -11.63 9.76
N ASP A 43 5.77 -12.49 8.76
CA ASP A 43 6.56 -13.71 8.53
C ASP A 43 7.79 -13.46 7.64
N ALA A 44 7.92 -12.24 7.08
CA ALA A 44 9.04 -11.85 6.23
C ALA A 44 10.23 -11.32 7.06
N PRO A 45 11.45 -11.27 6.49
CA PRO A 45 12.60 -10.68 7.18
C PRO A 45 12.35 -9.24 7.61
N THR A 46 12.60 -8.94 8.89
CA THR A 46 12.48 -7.59 9.43
C THR A 46 13.55 -6.69 8.84
N GLN A 47 13.11 -5.63 8.17
CA GLN A 47 13.95 -4.60 7.60
C GLN A 47 13.64 -3.24 8.22
N ARG A 48 14.69 -2.48 8.52
CA ARG A 48 14.54 -1.10 8.99
C ARG A 48 14.24 -0.20 7.79
N LEU A 49 13.07 0.41 7.76
CA LEU A 49 12.62 1.25 6.64
C LEU A 49 13.62 2.37 6.29
N SER A 50 14.24 3.01 7.27
CA SER A 50 15.24 4.07 7.04
C SER A 50 16.51 3.58 6.31
N ARG A 51 16.80 2.28 6.33
CA ARG A 51 17.89 1.68 5.55
C ARG A 51 17.39 1.10 4.24
N TYR A 52 16.18 0.54 4.24
CA TYR A 52 15.60 -0.12 3.08
C TYR A 52 15.16 0.88 2.01
N LEU A 53 14.36 1.90 2.36
CA LEU A 53 13.80 2.83 1.38
C LEU A 53 14.84 3.56 0.52
N PRO A 54 16.00 4.02 1.05
CA PRO A 54 17.05 4.63 0.23
C PRO A 54 17.73 3.68 -0.77
N THR A 55 17.57 2.36 -0.61
CA THR A 55 18.12 1.39 -1.58
C THR A 55 17.27 1.27 -2.83
N LEU A 56 16.01 1.71 -2.77
CA LEU A 56 15.10 1.68 -3.90
C LEU A 56 15.48 2.81 -4.89
N PRO A 57 15.42 2.56 -6.21
CA PRO A 57 15.73 3.59 -7.18
C PRO A 57 14.72 4.74 -7.13
N SER A 58 15.19 5.98 -7.07
CA SER A 58 14.36 7.19 -7.04
C SER A 58 13.48 7.39 -8.30
N THR A 59 13.76 6.66 -9.37
CA THR A 59 12.97 6.67 -10.61
C THR A 59 11.72 5.77 -10.56
N HIS A 60 11.57 4.97 -9.50
CA HIS A 60 10.50 3.99 -9.37
C HIS A 60 9.42 4.46 -8.39
N ASN A 61 8.19 4.08 -8.67
CA ASN A 61 7.07 4.29 -7.76
C ASN A 61 7.01 3.14 -6.74
N ILE A 62 6.40 3.37 -5.57
CA ILE A 62 6.27 2.35 -4.54
C ILE A 62 4.78 2.08 -4.30
N ALA A 63 4.35 0.82 -4.45
CA ALA A 63 3.03 0.35 -4.08
C ALA A 63 3.14 -0.63 -2.91
N VAL A 64 2.52 -0.28 -1.79
CA VAL A 64 2.51 -1.10 -0.57
C VAL A 64 1.18 -1.80 -0.41
N PHE A 65 1.23 -3.12 -0.32
CA PHE A 65 0.11 -4.00 -0.10
C PHE A 65 0.03 -4.34 1.39
N VAL A 66 -1.04 -3.88 2.03
CA VAL A 66 -1.29 -4.09 3.46
C VAL A 66 -2.57 -4.89 3.63
N GLY A 67 -2.48 -5.98 4.39
CA GLY A 67 -3.62 -6.84 4.70
C GLY A 67 -4.62 -6.12 5.61
N ALA A 68 -5.73 -5.63 5.05
CA ALA A 68 -6.84 -5.06 5.82
C ALA A 68 -7.75 -6.16 6.41
N MET A 69 -7.14 -7.11 7.12
CA MET A 69 -7.80 -8.30 7.69
C MET A 69 -7.49 -8.46 9.19
N ALA A 70 -8.38 -9.11 9.93
CA ALA A 70 -8.17 -9.33 11.37
C ALA A 70 -7.08 -10.39 11.64
N ARG A 71 -7.12 -11.50 10.90
CA ARG A 71 -6.13 -12.58 10.88
C ARG A 71 -6.19 -13.26 9.51
N GLY A 72 -5.07 -13.79 9.06
CA GLY A 72 -4.95 -14.51 7.80
C GLY A 72 -3.48 -14.65 7.44
N LYS A 73 -3.21 -15.40 6.36
CA LYS A 73 -1.90 -15.41 5.75
C LYS A 73 -1.77 -14.19 4.85
N ASP A 74 -0.57 -13.63 4.76
CA ASP A 74 -0.28 -12.50 3.89
C ASP A 74 0.01 -12.98 2.44
N ASP A 75 -0.90 -13.79 1.87
CA ASP A 75 -0.81 -14.36 0.51
C ASP A 75 -1.70 -13.63 -0.52
N PHE A 76 -2.41 -12.60 -0.07
CA PHE A 76 -3.43 -11.86 -0.84
C PHE A 76 -2.91 -11.11 -2.07
N ALA A 77 -1.60 -10.88 -2.17
CA ALA A 77 -0.98 -10.14 -3.26
C ALA A 77 0.20 -10.89 -3.91
N ASP A 78 0.38 -12.18 -3.61
CA ASP A 78 1.53 -13.00 -4.05
C ASP A 78 1.65 -13.11 -5.57
N ALA A 79 0.54 -12.99 -6.29
CA ALA A 79 0.53 -12.98 -7.74
C ALA A 79 1.18 -11.73 -8.36
N TYR A 80 1.36 -10.65 -7.59
CA TYR A 80 1.70 -9.33 -8.10
C TYR A 80 2.89 -8.68 -7.40
N VAL A 81 3.26 -9.11 -6.20
CA VAL A 81 4.31 -8.46 -5.40
C VAL A 81 5.70 -8.93 -5.80
N ASP A 82 6.65 -8.00 -5.73
CA ASP A 82 8.06 -8.27 -6.04
C ASP A 82 8.79 -8.77 -4.77
N GLU A 83 8.46 -8.21 -3.61
CA GLU A 83 9.12 -8.53 -2.33
C GLU A 83 8.12 -8.48 -1.16
N LYS A 84 8.36 -9.33 -0.14
CA LYS A 84 7.70 -9.26 1.17
C LYS A 84 8.71 -8.79 2.21
N ILE A 85 8.34 -7.80 3.00
CA ILE A 85 9.18 -7.28 4.09
C ILE A 85 8.38 -7.21 5.39
N SER A 86 9.08 -7.42 6.51
CA SER A 86 8.56 -7.03 7.83
C SER A 86 9.18 -5.70 8.24
N ILE A 87 8.44 -4.86 8.95
CA ILE A 87 8.91 -3.56 9.46
C ILE A 87 9.03 -3.55 10.99
N SER A 88 8.73 -4.67 11.64
CA SER A 88 8.71 -4.82 13.09
C SER A 88 8.80 -6.30 13.45
N ASP A 89 9.60 -6.64 14.46
CA ASP A 89 9.65 -8.00 15.02
C ASP A 89 8.38 -8.36 15.81
N TYR A 90 7.50 -7.37 16.05
CA TYR A 90 6.20 -7.56 16.67
C TYR A 90 5.07 -7.43 15.65
N PRO A 91 3.99 -8.22 15.78
CA PRO A 91 2.79 -8.07 14.98
C PRO A 91 2.21 -6.65 15.10
N LEU A 92 1.94 -6.02 13.95
CA LEU A 92 1.37 -4.69 13.89
C LEU A 92 -0.08 -4.76 13.40
N SER A 93 -0.91 -3.82 13.85
CA SER A 93 -2.18 -3.58 13.18
C SER A 93 -1.93 -2.95 11.81
N ALA A 94 -2.84 -3.19 10.85
CA ALA A 94 -2.73 -2.59 9.51
C ALA A 94 -2.56 -1.07 9.55
N SER A 95 -3.26 -0.39 10.47
CA SER A 95 -3.16 1.07 10.66
C SER A 95 -1.75 1.49 11.11
N VAL A 96 -1.18 0.80 12.11
CA VAL A 96 0.18 1.11 12.59
C VAL A 96 1.23 0.79 11.53
N ALA A 97 1.02 -0.26 10.75
CA ALA A 97 1.92 -0.62 9.65
C ALA A 97 1.93 0.47 8.57
N CYS A 98 0.75 0.92 8.12
CA CYS A 98 0.61 2.04 7.19
C CYS A 98 1.24 3.32 7.76
N GLY A 99 0.94 3.67 9.02
CA GLY A 99 1.46 4.88 9.65
C GLY A 99 2.98 4.91 9.73
N LYS A 100 3.60 3.80 10.18
CA LYS A 100 5.07 3.68 10.21
C LYS A 100 5.69 3.80 8.82
N PHE A 101 5.04 3.24 7.81
CA PHE A 101 5.52 3.31 6.43
C PHE A 101 5.43 4.74 5.87
N CYS A 102 4.29 5.42 6.09
CA CYS A 102 4.11 6.81 5.67
C CYS A 102 5.13 7.73 6.33
N CYS A 103 5.33 7.64 7.65
CA CYS A 103 6.32 8.47 8.34
C CYS A 103 7.76 8.26 7.80
N ALA A 104 8.10 7.03 7.41
CA ALA A 104 9.41 6.76 6.81
C ALA A 104 9.54 7.33 5.39
N LEU A 105 8.45 7.39 4.62
CA LEU A 105 8.42 8.06 3.31
C LEU A 105 8.46 9.59 3.46
N GLU A 106 7.76 10.14 4.45
CA GLU A 106 7.79 11.55 4.80
C GLU A 106 9.22 12.02 5.08
N GLU A 107 9.96 11.26 5.90
CA GLU A 107 11.37 11.51 6.18
C GLU A 107 12.27 11.37 4.94
N LEU A 108 12.01 10.38 4.07
CA LEU A 108 12.78 10.17 2.83
C LEU A 108 12.61 11.31 1.82
N TRP A 109 11.40 11.86 1.73
CA TRP A 109 11.04 12.89 0.75
C TRP A 109 11.08 14.32 1.32
N ASP A 110 11.55 14.48 2.55
CA ASP A 110 11.61 15.77 3.25
C ASP A 110 10.24 16.47 3.31
N VAL A 111 9.20 15.68 3.61
CA VAL A 111 7.83 16.16 3.83
C VAL A 111 7.60 16.26 5.34
N VAL A 112 7.43 17.50 5.83
CA VAL A 112 7.30 17.86 7.26
C VAL A 112 5.87 18.28 7.60
#